data_AF-A0A2H6J897-F1
#
_entry.id   AF-A0A2H6J897-F1
#
_cell.length_a   1.000
_cell.length_b   1.000
_cell.length_c   1.000
_cell.angle_alpha   90.00
_cell.angle_beta   90.00
_cell.angle_gamma   90.00
#
_symmetry.space_group_name_H-M   'P 1'
#
loop_
_entity.id
_entity.type
_entity.pdbx_description
1 polymer ?
#
loop_
_entity_poly.entity_id
_entity_poly.type
_entity_poly.pdbx_seq_one_letter_code
_entity_poly.pdbx_strand_id
1 'polypeptide(L)' 'MPRLDDLPASFRAQLPKLNIEVYVYSPRRALRWVLINLHKYREGQQLPGGEVLEEITSGGLVLRYAGRRFLVPRPG' A
#
# COMPACT_ATOMS: atom_id res chain seq x y z
N MET A 1 -3.18 3.82 12.87
CA MET A 1 -2.24 2.80 12.39
C MET A 1 -0.87 3.44 12.22
N PRO A 2 0.26 2.73 12.44
CA PRO A 2 1.59 3.28 12.21
C PRO A 2 1.81 3.53 10.71
N ARG A 3 2.61 4.54 10.37
CA ARG A 3 3.17 4.66 9.01
C ARG A 3 4.28 3.64 8.84
N LEU A 4 4.56 3.29 7.59
CA LEU A 4 5.67 2.41 7.26
C LEU A 4 6.99 2.91 7.89
N ASP A 5 7.24 4.22 7.84
CA ASP A 5 8.45 4.84 8.38
C ASP A 5 8.55 4.79 9.92
N ASP A 6 7.42 4.65 10.61
CA ASP A 6 7.38 4.48 12.07
C ASP A 6 7.74 3.04 12.50
N LEU A 7 7.84 2.10 11.54
CA LEU A 7 8.12 0.70 11.84
C LEU A 7 9.64 0.41 11.94
N PRO A 8 10.01 -0.62 12.73
CA PRO A 8 11.41 -1.04 12.86
C PRO A 8 12.05 -1.26 11.49
N ALA A 9 13.33 -0.88 11.36
CA ALA A 9 14.08 -1.05 10.12
C ALA A 9 14.11 -2.51 9.64
N SER A 10 14.17 -3.48 10.57
CA SER A 10 14.09 -4.91 10.28
C SER A 10 12.77 -5.33 9.65
N PHE A 11 11.66 -4.68 9.97
CA PHE A 11 10.37 -4.92 9.32
C PHE A 11 10.34 -4.28 7.94
N ARG A 12 10.76 -3.01 7.84
CA ARG A 12 10.81 -2.30 6.56
C ARG A 12 11.70 -3.00 5.52
N ALA A 13 12.82 -3.59 5.96
CA ALA A 13 13.75 -4.33 5.10
C ALA A 13 13.17 -5.64 4.51
N GLN A 14 12.07 -6.17 5.06
CA GLN A 14 11.40 -7.36 4.53
C GLN A 14 10.48 -7.02 3.34
N LEU A 15 10.13 -5.75 3.17
CA LEU A 15 9.20 -5.29 2.14
C LEU A 15 9.99 -4.86 0.90
N PRO A 16 9.56 -5.25 -0.31
CA PRO A 16 10.12 -4.71 -1.54
C PRO A 16 9.86 -3.20 -1.61
N LYS A 17 10.69 -2.51 -2.39
CA LYS A 17 10.42 -1.12 -2.73
C LYS A 17 9.10 -1.04 -3.52
N LEU A 18 8.16 -0.24 -3.02
CA LEU A 18 6.89 0.02 -3.68
C LEU A 18 6.99 1.39 -4.37
N ASN A 19 7.33 1.39 -5.66
CA ASN A 19 7.24 2.61 -6.45
C ASN A 19 5.79 2.78 -6.90
N ILE A 20 5.12 3.81 -6.41
CA ILE A 20 3.74 4.11 -6.80
C ILE A 20 3.80 5.12 -7.94
N GLU A 21 3.54 4.66 -9.16
CA GLU A 21 3.54 5.55 -10.34
C GLU A 21 2.20 6.26 -10.53
N VAL A 22 1.09 5.59 -10.20
CA VAL A 22 -0.25 6.16 -10.33
C VAL A 22 -1.06 5.89 -9.07
N TYR A 23 -1.72 6.93 -8.57
CA TYR A 23 -2.58 6.84 -7.41
C TYR A 23 -3.97 7.40 -7.73
N VAL A 24 -4.95 6.52 -7.93
CA VAL A 24 -6.35 6.92 -8.20
C VAL A 24 -7.20 6.65 -6.97
N TYR A 25 -7.59 7.74 -6.31
CA TYR A 25 -8.54 7.71 -5.22
C TYR A 25 -9.90 8.24 -5.66
N SER A 26 -10.96 7.66 -5.10
CA SER A 26 -12.33 8.11 -5.21
C SER A 26 -13.09 7.73 -3.94
N PRO A 27 -14.10 8.49 -3.50
CA PRO A 27 -15.02 8.04 -2.46
C PRO A 27 -15.68 6.69 -2.81
N ARG A 28 -15.89 6.41 -4.11
CA ARG A 28 -16.42 5.11 -4.59
C ARG A 28 -15.31 4.07 -4.64
N ARG A 29 -15.34 3.09 -3.73
CA ARG A 29 -14.34 2.02 -3.59
C ARG A 29 -13.97 1.33 -4.91
N ALA A 30 -14.96 1.02 -5.76
CA ALA A 30 -14.75 0.33 -7.04
C ALA A 30 -13.90 1.12 -8.06
N LEU A 31 -13.79 2.45 -7.88
CA LEU A 31 -13.01 3.33 -8.76
C LEU A 31 -11.58 3.54 -8.25
N ARG A 32 -11.24 3.02 -7.08
CA ARG A 32 -9.91 3.15 -6.49
C ARG A 32 -8.96 2.12 -7.09
N TRP A 33 -7.77 2.56 -7.46
CA TRP A 33 -6.68 1.67 -7.91
C TRP A 33 -5.35 2.41 -7.88
N VAL A 34 -4.27 1.63 -7.87
CA VAL A 34 -2.90 2.14 -7.92
C VAL A 34 -2.11 1.39 -8.98
N LEU A 35 -1.11 2.06 -9.56
CA LEU A 35 -0.03 1.42 -10.30
C LEU A 35 1.18 1.38 -9.37
N ILE A 36 1.65 0.17 -9.07
CA ILE A 36 2.82 -0.07 -8.23
C ILE A 36 3.78 -0.96 -9.00
N ASN A 37 5.02 -0.51 -9.16
CA ASN A 37 6.06 -1.22 -9.91
C ASN A 37 5.52 -1.65 -11.28
N LEU A 38 4.87 -0.72 -11.99
CA LEU A 38 4.23 -0.91 -13.31
C LEU A 38 3.07 -1.92 -13.36
N HIS A 39 2.54 -2.36 -12.22
CA HIS A 39 1.42 -3.29 -12.14
C HIS A 39 0.22 -2.65 -11.45
N LYS A 40 -0.98 -2.88 -12.01
CA LYS A 40 -2.21 -2.29 -11.50
C LYS A 40 -2.79 -3.14 -10.37
N TYR A 41 -3.04 -2.51 -9.22
CA TYR A 41 -3.64 -3.13 -8.05
C TYR A 41 -4.91 -2.42 -7.58
N ARG A 42 -5.78 -3.20 -6.95
CA ARG A 42 -7.01 -2.79 -6.28
C ARG A 42 -7.04 -3.35 -4.86
N GLU A 43 -7.91 -2.76 -4.04
CA GLU A 43 -8.16 -3.25 -2.69
C GLU A 43 -8.56 -4.73 -2.68
N GLY A 44 -8.00 -5.49 -1.74
CA GLY A 44 -8.11 -6.93 -1.59
C GLY A 44 -7.01 -7.72 -2.32
N GLN A 45 -6.24 -7.13 -3.22
CA GLN A 45 -5.20 -7.84 -3.97
C GLN A 45 -3.88 -7.94 -3.19
N GLN A 46 -3.13 -9.00 -3.48
CA GLN A 46 -1.79 -9.21 -2.93
C GLN A 46 -0.74 -8.54 -3.82
N LEU A 47 0.21 -7.85 -3.19
CA LEU A 47 1.38 -7.25 -3.81
C LEU A 47 2.52 -8.28 -3.91
N PRO A 48 3.58 -8.02 -4.71
CA PRO A 48 4.66 -8.98 -4.93
C PRO A 48 5.44 -9.37 -3.66
N GLY A 49 5.48 -8.51 -2.63
CA GLY A 49 6.12 -8.80 -1.35
C GLY A 49 5.29 -9.67 -0.41
N GLY A 50 4.07 -10.06 -0.83
CA GLY A 50 3.13 -10.83 -0.03
C GLY A 50 2.19 -9.98 0.83
N GLU A 51 2.31 -8.66 0.79
CA GLU A 51 1.40 -7.73 1.45
C GLU A 51 0.03 -7.75 0.78
N VAL A 52 -1.03 -7.59 1.56
CA VAL A 52 -2.38 -7.39 1.04
C VAL A 52 -2.67 -5.89 1.03
N LEU A 53 -3.05 -5.35 -0.12
CA LEU A 53 -3.60 -4.00 -0.23
C LEU A 53 -5.02 -3.99 0.34
N GLU A 54 -5.18 -3.67 1.61
CA GLU A 54 -6.50 -3.71 2.26
C GLU A 54 -7.38 -2.53 1.85
N GLU A 55 -6.82 -1.33 1.78
CA GLU A 55 -7.56 -0.12 1.43
C GLU A 55 -6.69 0.92 0.71
N ILE A 56 -7.28 1.64 -0.26
CA ILE A 56 -6.74 2.84 -0.89
C ILE A 56 -7.50 4.02 -0.30
N THR A 57 -6.86 4.80 0.56
CA THR A 57 -7.51 5.93 1.26
C THR A 57 -7.25 7.25 0.55
N SER A 58 -7.76 8.37 1.06
CA SER A 58 -7.34 9.69 0.54
C SER A 58 -5.89 10.02 0.90
N GLY A 59 -5.33 9.40 1.96
CA GLY A 59 -4.00 9.71 2.51
C GLY A 59 -2.90 8.70 2.21
N GLY A 60 -3.21 7.56 1.57
CA GLY A 60 -2.23 6.50 1.33
C GLY A 60 -2.83 5.10 1.23
N LEU A 61 -1.96 4.10 1.14
CA LEU A 61 -2.31 2.69 1.07
C LEU A 61 -2.28 2.07 2.46
N VAL A 62 -3.36 1.40 2.85
CA VAL A 62 -3.38 0.52 4.02
C VAL A 62 -2.96 -0.87 3.55
N LEU A 63 -1.81 -1.33 4.04
CA LEU A 63 -1.27 -2.64 3.72
C LEU A 63 -1.29 -3.55 4.95
N ARG A 64 -1.46 -4.86 4.72
CA ARG A 64 -1.28 -5.89 5.74
C ARG A 64 -0.20 -6.87 5.34
N TYR A 65 0.79 -7.07 6.21
CA TYR A 65 1.88 -8.02 6.04
C TYR A 65 2.22 -8.68 7.38
N ALA A 66 2.45 -9.99 7.40
CA ALA A 66 2.78 -10.76 8.61
C ALA A 66 1.86 -10.43 9.82
N GLY A 67 0.55 -10.31 9.58
CA GLY A 67 -0.45 -9.99 10.62
C GLY A 67 -0.49 -8.52 11.07
N ARG A 68 0.39 -7.65 10.54
CA ARG A 68 0.48 -6.23 10.90
C ARG A 68 -0.12 -5.34 9.80
N ARG A 69 -0.89 -4.33 10.21
CA ARG A 69 -1.41 -3.26 9.35
C ARG A 69 -0.57 -2.00 9.45
N PHE A 70 -0.30 -1.35 8.33
CA PHE A 70 0.47 -0.10 8.27
C PHE A 70 0.07 0.76 7.08
N LEU A 71 0.32 2.07 7.20
CA LEU A 71 0.04 3.05 6.16
C LEU A 71 1.30 3.36 5.35
N VAL A 72 1.20 3.25 4.03
CA VAL A 72 2.16 3.84 3.09
C VAL A 72 1.56 5.16 2.57
N PRO A 73 2.12 6.33 2.92
CA PRO A 73 1.60 7.61 2.46
C PRO A 73 1.54 7.68 0.93
N ARG A 74 0.54 8.38 0.40
CA ARG A 74 0.50 8.70 -1.04
C ARG A 74 1.76 9.50 -1.42
N PRO A 75 2.36 9.28 -2.61
CA PRO A 75 3.40 10.18 -3.13
C PRO A 75 2.90 11.62 -3.21
N GLY A 76 3.77 12.57 -2.82
CA GLY A 76 3.51 14.00 -2.97
C GLY A 76 3.46 14.46 -4.41
#